data_AF-A0A9E6R8Z4-F1
#
_entry.id   AF-A0A9E6R8Z4-F1
#
_cell.length_a   1.000
_cell.length_b   1.000
_cell.length_c   1.000
_cell.angle_alpha   90.00
_cell.angle_beta   90.00
_cell.angle_gamma   90.00
#
_symmetry.space_group_name_H-M   'P 1'
#
loop_
_entity.id
_entity.type
_entity.pdbx_description
1 polymer ?
#
loop_
_entity_poly.entity_id
_entity_poly.type
_entity_poly.pdbx_seq_one_letter_code
_entity_poly.pdbx_strand_id
1 'polypeptide(L)'
;MAARAANLAMAPEMAAAPPPPPPSGERETSADLFRAEAVEEQRSQWLGSVLVAPGISAVLFAAFAAFAGAGVIALLTFGGHTQKSRVAGWLAPDSGMARVFAPQAGRIVKLHVREGDAVRRGDPLALISTELESAAIGRTHAAAVAELQSRRESLKLERDRQDRLHALQERALGERIPVLVREGERLSDEIALQRSRAIRPTTPRDRIAGLARRDFRPSPAVQEAERDRLRIAADLQSLERERLENERERLTAEAQAREAPLARDAKLGEIVRQVSALSQELAEAEGRREAVITRRRTAW
;
A
#
# COMPACT_ATOMS: atom_id res chain seq x y z
N MET A 1 14.13 27.80 70.60
CA MET A 1 13.33 28.70 71.46
C MET A 1 14.26 29.61 72.21
N ALA A 2 13.99 30.92 72.16
CA ALA A 2 14.57 32.00 73.00
C ALA A 2 16.10 32.23 72.91
N ALA A 3 16.65 33.44 72.93
CA ALA A 3 16.15 34.80 72.77
C ALA A 3 17.39 35.64 72.39
N ARG A 4 17.17 36.63 71.53
CA ARG A 4 18.19 37.49 70.93
C ARG A 4 18.58 38.59 71.94
N ALA A 5 19.87 38.77 72.15
CA ALA A 5 20.45 39.79 73.02
C ALA A 5 20.38 41.18 72.38
N ALA A 6 19.94 42.18 73.15
CA ALA A 6 20.17 43.61 72.88
C ALA A 6 19.92 44.43 74.15
N ASN A 7 20.98 45.08 74.65
CA ASN A 7 21.04 46.29 75.49
C ASN A 7 22.50 46.40 76.00
N LEU A 8 23.14 47.55 76.23
CA LEU A 8 22.70 48.92 76.45
C LEU A 8 23.95 49.84 76.39
N ALA A 9 23.75 51.11 76.00
CA ALA A 9 24.44 52.33 76.46
C ALA A 9 25.98 52.49 76.31
N MET A 10 26.43 53.59 75.67
CA MET A 10 26.64 54.90 76.30
C MET A 10 27.17 55.90 75.25
N ALA A 11 26.67 57.13 75.33
CA ALA A 11 27.12 58.29 74.57
C ALA A 11 28.08 59.14 75.44
N PRO A 12 28.43 60.38 75.07
CA PRO A 12 29.66 60.76 74.34
C PRO A 12 30.55 61.71 75.16
N GLU A 13 31.82 61.92 74.78
CA GLU A 13 32.61 62.99 75.40
C GLU A 13 33.54 63.73 74.43
N MET A 14 33.38 65.05 74.46
CA MET A 14 34.07 66.08 73.71
C MET A 14 35.53 66.24 74.17
N ALA A 15 36.43 66.52 73.24
CA ALA A 15 37.75 67.07 73.54
C ALA A 15 38.17 68.00 72.39
N ALA A 16 38.91 69.09 72.55
CA ALA A 16 39.12 70.06 73.64
C ALA A 16 40.03 71.11 72.98
N ALA A 17 39.80 72.38 73.31
CA ALA A 17 40.53 73.55 72.80
C ALA A 17 41.93 73.70 73.46
N PRO A 18 42.79 74.64 72.99
CA PRO A 18 44.26 74.65 73.11
C PRO A 18 44.82 75.35 74.36
N PRO A 19 46.11 75.16 74.72
CA PRO A 19 46.87 76.21 75.47
C PRO A 19 48.41 76.22 75.10
N PRO A 20 49.28 77.09 75.69
CA PRO A 20 50.07 78.15 75.01
C PRO A 20 51.63 78.04 75.21
N PRO A 21 52.46 79.00 74.73
CA PRO A 21 53.96 79.04 74.83
C PRO A 21 54.43 79.83 76.09
N PRO A 22 55.69 80.34 76.29
CA PRO A 22 57.03 80.22 75.66
C PRO A 22 58.16 79.93 76.74
N PRO A 23 59.50 80.12 76.53
CA PRO A 23 60.18 81.45 76.52
C PRO A 23 61.35 81.55 75.51
N SER A 24 61.81 82.73 75.05
CA SER A 24 62.76 83.58 75.78
C SER A 24 63.20 84.83 74.98
N GLY A 25 63.39 85.94 75.70
CA GLY A 25 64.34 87.04 75.41
C GLY A 25 63.89 88.12 74.42
N GLU A 26 63.20 89.19 74.84
CA GLU A 26 63.73 90.50 75.30
C GLU A 26 64.30 91.46 74.22
N ARG A 27 63.59 92.60 74.11
CA ARG A 27 64.00 93.99 73.78
C ARG A 27 63.62 94.61 72.42
N GLU A 28 62.46 95.28 72.45
CA GLU A 28 62.22 96.72 72.21
C GLU A 28 62.35 97.37 70.80
N THR A 29 61.18 97.86 70.34
CA THR A 29 60.87 99.19 69.74
C THR A 29 61.31 99.53 68.32
N SER A 30 60.36 99.62 67.37
CA SER A 30 59.79 100.89 66.86
C SER A 30 59.11 100.73 65.48
N ALA A 31 57.80 100.96 65.46
CA ALA A 31 56.97 101.53 64.39
C ALA A 31 57.15 101.07 62.92
N ASP A 32 56.15 100.31 62.49
CA ASP A 32 55.60 100.16 61.14
C ASP A 32 55.19 101.53 60.55
N LEU A 33 55.75 101.92 59.39
CA LEU A 33 55.47 103.24 58.80
C LEU A 33 55.52 103.30 57.27
N PHE A 34 55.44 102.18 56.53
CA PHE A 34 55.11 102.21 55.09
C PHE A 34 54.39 100.93 54.64
N ARG A 35 53.22 101.10 54.01
CA ARG A 35 52.23 100.08 53.62
C ARG A 35 52.69 99.28 52.39
N ALA A 36 52.70 97.95 52.48
CA ALA A 36 53.24 97.02 51.48
C ALA A 36 52.58 97.09 50.08
N GLU A 37 51.36 97.61 49.97
CA GLU A 37 50.60 97.65 48.72
C GLU A 37 51.12 98.70 47.71
N ALA A 38 51.90 99.70 48.15
CA ALA A 38 52.43 100.74 47.25
C ALA A 38 53.76 100.37 46.55
N VAL A 39 54.48 99.34 47.04
CA VAL A 39 55.77 98.91 46.45
C VAL A 39 55.57 97.83 45.38
N GLU A 40 54.46 97.11 45.41
CA GLU A 40 54.16 96.03 44.46
C GLU A 40 53.62 96.56 43.11
N GLU A 41 52.95 97.71 43.09
CA GLU A 41 52.30 98.25 41.88
C GLU A 41 53.25 99.06 40.98
N GLN A 42 54.43 99.45 41.49
CA GLN A 42 55.44 100.18 40.71
C GLN A 42 56.44 99.26 39.97
N ARG A 43 56.36 97.93 40.17
CA ARG A 43 57.26 96.94 39.54
C ARG A 43 56.68 96.27 38.28
N SER A 44 55.39 96.41 37.99
CA SER A 44 54.68 95.56 37.01
C SER A 44 54.30 96.24 35.68
N GLN A 45 54.72 97.48 35.38
CA GLN A 45 54.29 98.21 34.17
C GLN A 45 55.37 98.82 33.26
N TRP A 46 56.63 98.35 33.28
CA TRP A 46 57.68 98.85 32.36
C TRP A 46 58.02 97.91 31.19
N LEU A 47 57.16 96.96 30.83
CA LEU A 47 57.31 96.21 29.57
C LEU A 47 56.08 96.46 28.70
N GLY A 48 56.15 97.58 27.97
CA GLY A 48 55.21 97.91 26.90
C GLY A 48 55.07 96.75 25.92
N SER A 49 53.86 96.61 25.38
CA SER A 49 53.42 95.59 24.44
C SER A 49 54.41 95.40 23.28
N VAL A 50 55.19 94.31 23.32
CA VAL A 50 55.93 93.85 22.15
C VAL A 50 54.93 93.21 21.21
N LEU A 51 54.55 93.96 20.18
CA LEU A 51 53.88 93.40 19.01
C LEU A 51 54.87 92.46 18.32
N VAL A 52 54.89 91.19 18.71
CA VAL A 52 55.68 90.15 18.03
C VAL A 52 54.99 89.88 16.70
N ALA A 53 55.47 90.51 15.63
CA ALA A 53 55.16 90.07 14.28
C ALA A 53 55.71 88.65 14.12
N PRO A 54 54.87 87.62 13.88
CA PRO A 54 55.35 86.25 13.76
C PRO A 54 56.24 86.17 12.52
N GLY A 55 57.49 85.73 12.72
CA GLY A 55 58.42 85.47 11.63
C GLY A 55 57.85 84.44 10.65
N ILE A 56 58.21 84.57 9.37
CA ILE A 56 57.72 83.76 8.25
C ILE A 56 57.84 82.24 8.51
N SER A 57 58.80 81.82 9.34
CA SER A 57 59.00 80.44 9.78
C SER A 57 57.85 79.88 10.62
N ALA A 58 57.21 80.67 11.49
CA ALA A 58 56.09 80.21 12.31
C ALA A 58 54.85 79.92 11.46
N VAL A 59 54.63 80.71 10.41
CA VAL A 59 53.53 80.51 9.45
C VAL A 59 53.74 79.23 8.63
N LEU A 60 54.98 78.95 8.23
CA LEU A 60 55.35 77.70 7.54
C LEU A 60 55.09 76.45 8.41
N PHE A 61 55.49 76.48 9.68
CA PHE A 61 55.23 75.37 10.60
C PHE A 61 53.73 75.16 10.87
N ALA A 62 52.96 76.25 11.03
CA ALA A 62 51.51 76.17 11.20
C ALA A 62 50.80 75.61 9.96
N ALA A 63 51.24 76.02 8.75
CA ALA A 63 50.70 75.50 7.50
C ALA A 63 50.99 74.00 7.31
N PHE A 64 52.19 73.55 7.65
CA PHE A 64 52.55 72.14 7.60
C PHE A 64 51.74 71.29 8.59
N ALA A 65 51.56 71.76 9.83
CA ALA A 65 50.73 71.08 10.82
C ALA A 65 49.26 71.01 10.38
N ALA A 66 48.72 72.08 9.80
CA ALA A 66 47.37 72.11 9.25
C ALA A 66 47.21 71.12 8.08
N PHE A 67 48.20 71.04 7.19
CA PHE A 67 48.20 70.10 6.07
C PHE A 67 48.27 68.63 6.54
N ALA A 68 49.13 68.33 7.51
CA ALA A 68 49.23 67.01 8.11
C ALA A 68 47.92 66.59 8.80
N GLY A 69 47.30 67.52 9.56
CA GLY A 69 46.01 67.29 10.20
C GLY A 69 44.90 67.04 9.17
N ALA A 70 44.84 67.84 8.11
CA ALA A 70 43.90 67.64 7.01
C ALA A 70 44.11 66.27 6.32
N GLY A 71 45.36 65.83 6.16
CA GLY A 71 45.69 64.51 5.61
C GLY A 71 45.16 63.34 6.46
N VAL A 72 45.27 63.44 7.80
CA VAL A 72 44.72 62.43 8.72
C VAL A 72 43.20 62.39 8.66
N ILE A 73 42.54 63.56 8.63
CA ILE A 73 41.08 63.65 8.53
C ILE A 73 40.60 63.09 7.18
N ALA A 74 41.30 63.39 6.09
CA ALA A 74 41.02 62.83 4.77
C ALA A 74 41.18 61.29 4.77
N LEU A 75 42.21 60.76 5.41
CA LEU A 75 42.41 59.31 5.52
C LEU A 75 41.29 58.64 6.31
N LEU A 76 40.79 59.26 7.38
CA LEU A 76 39.69 58.70 8.19
C LEU A 76 38.34 58.80 7.49
N THR A 77 38.12 59.83 6.67
CA THR A 77 36.86 60.03 5.94
C THR A 77 36.79 59.25 4.64
N PHE A 78 37.90 59.11 3.92
CA PHE A 78 37.98 58.38 2.64
C PHE A 78 38.56 56.96 2.77
N GLY A 79 39.13 56.60 3.93
CA GLY A 79 39.68 55.27 4.22
C GLY A 79 38.58 54.26 4.52
N GLY A 80 37.85 53.83 3.50
CA GLY A 80 36.86 52.76 3.63
C GLY A 80 37.53 51.39 3.82
N HIS A 81 37.51 50.87 5.05
CA HIS A 81 37.94 49.50 5.35
C HIS A 81 36.81 48.51 5.02
N THR A 82 36.86 47.88 3.85
CA THR A 82 35.90 46.84 3.45
C THR A 82 36.25 45.53 4.14
N GLN A 83 35.64 45.28 5.29
CA GLN A 83 35.84 44.04 6.03
C GLN A 83 35.09 42.89 5.32
N LYS A 84 35.83 42.03 4.61
CA LYS A 84 35.29 40.80 4.02
C LYS A 84 35.15 39.73 5.11
N SER A 85 33.95 39.59 5.66
CA SER A 85 33.59 38.47 6.53
C SER A 85 33.31 37.23 5.68
N ARG A 86 34.08 36.15 5.88
CA ARG A 86 33.71 34.82 5.39
C ARG A 86 32.63 34.26 6.32
N VAL A 87 31.40 34.16 5.82
CA VAL A 87 30.32 33.50 6.54
C VAL A 87 30.53 31.99 6.40
N ALA A 88 30.87 31.33 7.51
CA ALA A 88 30.76 29.87 7.62
C ALA A 88 29.28 29.54 7.86
N GLY A 89 28.59 29.14 6.80
CA GLY A 89 27.20 28.68 6.86
C GLY A 89 27.12 27.19 6.54
N TRP A 90 26.27 26.47 7.24
CA TRP A 90 25.87 25.11 6.91
C TRP A 90 24.47 25.16 6.28
N LEU A 91 24.28 24.41 5.20
CA LEU A 91 22.97 24.24 4.58
C LEU A 91 22.09 23.41 5.51
N ALA A 92 21.17 24.08 6.20
CA ALA A 92 20.12 23.43 6.98
C ALA A 92 18.88 23.29 6.08
N PRO A 93 18.26 22.09 5.98
CA PRO A 93 17.07 21.92 5.18
C PRO A 93 15.89 22.72 5.76
N ASP A 94 15.33 23.66 4.99
CA ASP A 94 14.21 24.51 5.42
C ASP A 94 12.93 23.72 5.75
N SER A 95 12.75 22.53 5.16
CA SER A 95 11.52 21.74 5.26
C SER A 95 11.58 20.52 6.20
N GLY A 96 12.67 20.35 6.96
CA GLY A 96 12.87 19.19 7.83
C GLY A 96 13.17 17.88 7.08
N MET A 97 13.71 16.88 7.79
CA MET A 97 14.09 15.58 7.21
C MET A 97 12.93 14.59 7.20
N ALA A 98 12.56 14.08 6.03
CA ALA A 98 11.61 12.97 5.89
C ALA A 98 12.36 11.63 5.87
N ARG A 99 12.32 10.87 6.97
CA ARG A 99 12.88 9.51 7.01
C ARG A 99 11.95 8.55 6.26
N VAL A 100 12.48 7.88 5.25
CA VAL A 100 11.77 6.82 4.52
C VAL A 100 12.13 5.48 5.17
N PHE A 101 11.12 4.77 5.68
CA PHE A 101 11.28 3.45 6.26
C PHE A 101 10.86 2.37 5.27
N ALA A 102 11.53 1.23 5.30
CA ALA A 102 11.09 0.06 4.56
C ALA A 102 9.81 -0.52 5.19
N PRO A 103 8.81 -0.92 4.39
CA PRO A 103 7.58 -1.52 4.90
C PRO A 103 7.81 -2.90 5.52
N GLN A 104 8.87 -3.61 5.10
CA GLN A 104 9.27 -4.93 5.60
C GLN A 104 10.80 -5.04 5.62
N ALA A 105 11.33 -5.91 6.49
CA ALA A 105 12.75 -6.24 6.52
C ALA A 105 13.15 -7.03 5.26
N GLY A 106 14.21 -6.63 4.58
CA GLY A 106 14.66 -7.25 3.35
C GLY A 106 16.01 -6.74 2.88
N ARG A 107 16.52 -7.34 1.79
CA ARG A 107 17.78 -6.96 1.14
C ARG A 107 17.52 -5.97 0.01
N ILE A 108 18.29 -4.89 -0.05
CA ILE A 108 18.21 -3.94 -1.17
C ILE A 108 18.77 -4.64 -2.42
N VAL A 109 17.93 -4.82 -3.43
CA VAL A 109 18.31 -5.43 -4.72
C VAL A 109 18.88 -4.37 -5.65
N LYS A 110 18.24 -3.20 -5.67
CA LYS A 110 18.63 -2.12 -6.57
C LYS A 110 18.27 -0.76 -5.97
N LEU A 111 19.25 0.12 -5.89
CA LEU A 111 19.05 1.52 -5.54
C LEU A 111 18.90 2.33 -6.84
N HIS A 112 17.80 3.06 -6.97
CA HIS A 112 17.47 3.82 -8.18
C HIS A 112 17.90 5.29 -8.09
N VAL A 113 18.49 5.70 -6.96
CA VAL A 113 18.82 7.08 -6.65
C VAL A 113 20.20 7.18 -6.02
N ARG A 114 20.91 8.27 -6.27
CA ARG A 114 22.17 8.62 -5.62
C ARG A 114 21.99 9.83 -4.72
N GLU A 115 22.94 10.03 -3.82
CA GLU A 115 22.94 11.19 -2.93
C GLU A 115 23.05 12.49 -3.75
N GLY A 116 22.13 13.43 -3.51
CA GLY A 116 22.03 14.70 -4.25
C GLY A 116 21.07 14.69 -5.46
N ASP A 117 20.47 13.56 -5.82
CA ASP A 117 19.51 13.48 -6.92
C ASP A 117 18.14 14.04 -6.55
N ALA A 118 17.57 14.86 -7.44
CA ALA A 118 16.22 15.39 -7.30
C ALA A 118 15.17 14.32 -7.67
N VAL A 119 14.43 13.83 -6.68
CA VAL A 119 13.39 12.79 -6.83
C VAL A 119 11.98 13.33 -6.56
N ARG A 120 11.05 13.00 -7.46
CA ARG A 120 9.64 13.40 -7.37
C ARG A 120 8.83 12.39 -6.55
N ARG A 121 7.62 12.79 -6.17
CA ARG A 121 6.67 11.92 -5.44
C ARG A 121 6.25 10.78 -6.37
N GLY A 122 6.36 9.55 -5.88
CA GLY A 122 6.08 8.34 -6.66
C GLY A 122 7.30 7.71 -7.32
N ASP A 123 8.45 8.40 -7.38
CA ASP A 123 9.65 7.82 -7.97
C ASP A 123 10.14 6.63 -7.12
N PRO A 124 10.54 5.52 -7.77
CA PRO A 124 11.09 4.36 -7.08
C PRO A 124 12.45 4.73 -6.49
N LEU A 125 12.61 4.55 -5.18
CA LEU A 125 13.88 4.87 -4.50
C LEU A 125 14.78 3.64 -4.42
N ALA A 126 14.21 2.53 -3.96
CA ALA A 126 14.90 1.27 -3.80
C ALA A 126 13.94 0.12 -4.09
N LEU A 127 14.45 -0.90 -4.77
CA LEU A 127 13.81 -2.20 -4.86
C LEU A 127 14.34 -3.05 -3.70
N ILE A 128 13.44 -3.51 -2.83
CA ILE A 128 13.79 -4.39 -1.71
C ILE A 128 13.25 -5.79 -2.01
N SER A 129 14.14 -6.77 -1.99
CA SER A 129 13.75 -8.18 -1.93
C SER A 129 13.50 -8.55 -0.49
N THR A 130 12.33 -9.11 -0.23
CA THR A 130 11.93 -9.67 1.07
C THR A 130 12.39 -11.12 1.21
N GLU A 131 13.25 -11.63 0.31
CA GLU A 131 13.98 -12.88 0.58
C GLU A 131 14.82 -12.71 1.85
N LEU A 132 14.22 -13.04 2.99
CA LEU A 132 14.98 -13.35 4.18
C LEU A 132 15.80 -14.60 3.83
N GLU A 133 17.10 -14.43 3.61
CA GLU A 133 18.11 -15.49 3.44
C GLU A 133 18.23 -16.41 4.67
N SER A 134 17.20 -16.54 5.50
CA SER A 134 17.06 -17.71 6.34
C SER A 134 16.80 -18.89 5.41
N ALA A 135 17.84 -19.71 5.19
CA ALA A 135 17.76 -20.90 4.34
C ALA A 135 16.57 -21.80 4.69
N ALA A 136 16.05 -21.75 5.92
CA ALA A 136 14.81 -22.41 6.29
C ALA A 136 13.56 -21.78 5.62
N ILE A 137 13.36 -20.46 5.76
CA ILE A 137 12.16 -19.75 5.27
C ILE A 137 12.11 -19.70 3.74
N GLY A 138 13.24 -19.44 3.07
CA GLY A 138 13.31 -19.43 1.60
C GLY A 138 13.02 -20.81 0.99
N ARG A 139 13.50 -21.88 1.61
CA ARG A 139 13.16 -23.26 1.20
C ARG A 139 11.69 -23.59 1.43
N THR A 140 11.09 -23.12 2.52
CA THR A 140 9.67 -23.34 2.80
C THR A 140 8.77 -22.61 1.79
N HIS A 141 9.11 -21.37 1.40
CA HIS A 141 8.34 -20.63 0.40
C HIS A 141 8.48 -21.25 -0.99
N ALA A 142 9.70 -21.57 -1.43
CA ALA A 142 9.92 -22.25 -2.72
C ALA A 142 9.19 -23.59 -2.80
N ALA A 143 9.18 -24.36 -1.71
CA ALA A 143 8.39 -25.59 -1.61
C ALA A 143 6.88 -25.33 -1.71
N ALA A 144 6.38 -24.27 -1.09
CA ALA A 144 4.96 -23.89 -1.18
C ALA A 144 4.56 -23.48 -2.60
N VAL A 145 5.38 -22.69 -3.31
CA VAL A 145 5.12 -22.33 -4.71
C VAL A 145 5.16 -23.56 -5.62
N ALA A 146 6.14 -24.44 -5.44
CA ALA A 146 6.23 -25.69 -6.19
C ALA A 146 4.99 -26.58 -5.96
N GLU A 147 4.49 -26.66 -4.73
CA GLU A 147 3.27 -27.39 -4.39
C GLU A 147 2.04 -26.77 -5.06
N LEU A 148 1.89 -25.43 -5.04
CA LEU A 148 0.79 -24.74 -5.73
C LEU A 148 0.83 -24.97 -7.25
N GLN A 149 2.02 -24.97 -7.85
CA GLN A 149 2.21 -25.29 -9.28
C GLN A 149 1.82 -26.73 -9.59
N SER A 150 2.28 -27.69 -8.78
CA SER A 150 1.93 -29.11 -8.89
C SER A 150 0.42 -29.35 -8.78
N ARG A 151 -0.26 -28.68 -7.84
CA ARG A 151 -1.72 -28.73 -7.71
C ARG A 151 -2.42 -28.18 -8.95
N ARG A 152 -1.95 -27.04 -9.49
CA ARG A 152 -2.50 -26.45 -10.71
C ARG A 152 -2.36 -27.39 -11.91
N GLU A 153 -1.21 -28.04 -12.06
CA GLU A 153 -1.00 -29.05 -13.12
C GLU A 153 -1.90 -30.27 -12.94
N SER A 154 -2.03 -30.74 -11.70
CA SER A 154 -2.94 -31.84 -11.35
C SER A 154 -4.39 -31.53 -11.71
N LEU A 155 -4.86 -30.29 -11.45
CA LEU A 155 -6.21 -29.86 -11.85
C LEU A 155 -6.39 -29.76 -13.37
N LYS A 156 -5.35 -29.38 -14.12
CA LYS A 156 -5.39 -29.40 -15.59
C LYS A 156 -5.50 -30.82 -16.14
N LEU A 157 -4.74 -31.75 -15.58
CA LEU A 157 -4.85 -33.17 -15.93
C LEU A 157 -6.23 -33.73 -15.55
N GLU A 158 -6.77 -33.32 -14.40
CA GLU A 158 -8.10 -33.72 -13.98
C GLU A 158 -9.18 -33.19 -14.93
N ARG A 159 -9.10 -31.92 -15.35
CA ARG A 159 -9.97 -31.36 -16.39
C ARG A 159 -9.96 -32.23 -17.65
N ASP A 160 -8.77 -32.56 -18.15
CA ASP A 160 -8.64 -33.36 -19.38
C ASP A 160 -9.21 -34.78 -19.22
N ARG A 161 -9.09 -35.37 -18.03
CA ARG A 161 -9.74 -36.66 -17.71
C ARG A 161 -11.25 -36.55 -17.68
N GLN A 162 -11.79 -35.50 -17.05
CA GLN A 162 -13.23 -35.25 -17.01
C GLN A 162 -13.80 -35.03 -18.41
N ASP A 163 -13.13 -34.23 -19.26
CA ASP A 163 -13.53 -34.05 -20.66
C ASP A 163 -13.58 -35.36 -21.44
N ARG A 164 -12.56 -36.24 -21.27
CA ARG A 164 -12.55 -37.56 -21.91
C ARG A 164 -13.68 -38.45 -21.40
N LEU A 165 -13.94 -38.46 -20.11
CA LEU A 165 -15.02 -39.25 -19.51
C LEU A 165 -16.39 -38.80 -20.04
N HIS A 166 -16.64 -37.49 -20.07
CA HIS A 166 -17.87 -36.94 -20.62
C HIS A 166 -18.02 -37.27 -22.11
N ALA A 167 -16.96 -37.14 -22.92
CA ALA A 167 -17.02 -37.49 -24.33
C ALA A 167 -17.34 -38.98 -24.57
N LEU A 168 -16.85 -39.88 -23.71
CA LEU A 168 -17.20 -41.30 -23.76
C LEU A 168 -18.68 -41.53 -23.39
N GLN A 169 -19.17 -40.83 -22.37
CA GLN A 169 -20.57 -40.93 -21.95
C GLN A 169 -21.53 -40.40 -23.02
N GLU A 170 -21.22 -39.26 -23.64
CA GLU A 170 -22.00 -38.71 -24.76
C GLU A 170 -22.04 -39.66 -25.95
N ARG A 171 -20.91 -40.29 -26.30
CA ARG A 171 -20.87 -41.31 -27.36
C ARG A 171 -21.73 -42.52 -27.01
N ALA A 172 -21.63 -43.03 -25.78
CA ALA A 172 -22.44 -44.16 -25.34
C ALA A 172 -23.95 -43.86 -25.41
N LEU A 173 -24.37 -42.66 -25.01
CA LEU A 173 -25.76 -42.22 -25.15
C LEU A 173 -26.17 -42.03 -26.62
N GLY A 174 -25.28 -41.45 -27.44
CA GLY A 174 -25.47 -41.27 -28.88
C GLY A 174 -25.59 -42.59 -29.66
N GLU A 175 -24.99 -43.68 -29.17
CA GLU A 175 -25.15 -45.02 -29.72
C GLU A 175 -26.39 -45.74 -29.17
N ARG A 176 -26.74 -45.52 -27.89
CA ARG A 176 -27.87 -46.20 -27.22
C ARG A 176 -29.23 -45.70 -27.68
N ILE A 177 -29.42 -44.38 -27.78
CA ILE A 177 -30.70 -43.78 -28.20
C ILE A 177 -31.19 -44.31 -29.56
N PRO A 178 -30.39 -44.32 -30.64
CA PRO A 178 -30.86 -44.82 -31.94
C PRO A 178 -31.13 -46.34 -31.93
N VAL A 179 -30.49 -47.11 -31.05
CA VAL A 179 -30.84 -48.52 -30.85
C VAL A 179 -32.25 -48.63 -30.24
N LEU A 180 -32.53 -47.88 -29.17
CA LEU A 180 -33.85 -47.86 -28.54
C LEU A 180 -34.94 -47.37 -29.50
N VAL A 181 -34.66 -46.35 -30.32
CA VAL A 181 -35.60 -45.86 -31.35
C VAL A 181 -35.96 -46.97 -32.34
N ARG A 182 -34.95 -47.68 -32.89
CA ARG A 182 -35.19 -48.78 -33.84
C ARG A 182 -35.94 -49.95 -33.21
N GLU A 183 -35.70 -50.22 -31.94
CA GLU A 183 -36.43 -51.26 -31.18
C GLU A 183 -37.90 -50.87 -30.98
N GLY A 184 -38.17 -49.61 -30.60
CA GLY A 184 -39.53 -49.08 -30.52
C GLY A 184 -40.29 -49.07 -31.85
N GLU A 185 -39.59 -48.82 -32.97
CA GLU A 185 -40.15 -48.94 -34.33
C GLU A 185 -40.54 -50.40 -34.64
N ARG A 186 -39.65 -51.36 -34.37
CA ARG A 186 -39.94 -52.80 -34.56
C ARG A 186 -41.12 -53.27 -33.73
N LEU A 187 -41.19 -52.89 -32.46
CA LEU A 187 -42.31 -53.21 -31.58
C LEU A 187 -43.62 -52.59 -32.11
N SER A 188 -43.56 -51.37 -32.65
CA SER A 188 -44.72 -50.70 -33.24
C SER A 188 -45.22 -51.39 -34.50
N ASP A 189 -44.31 -51.85 -35.37
CA ASP A 189 -44.64 -52.63 -36.56
C ASP A 189 -45.26 -53.99 -36.18
N GLU A 190 -44.70 -54.67 -35.17
CA GLU A 190 -45.24 -55.94 -34.69
C GLU A 190 -46.63 -55.80 -34.07
N ILE A 191 -46.84 -54.74 -33.28
CA ILE A 191 -48.17 -54.36 -32.76
C ILE A 191 -49.15 -54.10 -33.90
N ALA A 192 -48.75 -53.36 -34.94
CA ALA A 192 -49.58 -53.09 -36.11
C ALA A 192 -49.97 -54.38 -36.86
N LEU A 193 -49.01 -55.29 -37.03
CA LEU A 193 -49.24 -56.61 -37.62
C LEU A 193 -50.21 -57.45 -36.78
N GLN A 194 -50.06 -57.50 -35.46
CA GLN A 194 -50.96 -58.24 -34.57
C GLN A 194 -52.37 -57.63 -34.54
N ARG A 195 -52.48 -56.29 -34.53
CA ARG A 195 -53.77 -55.61 -34.68
C ARG A 195 -54.45 -55.94 -36.01
N SER A 196 -53.70 -55.98 -37.11
CA SER A 196 -54.26 -56.38 -38.42
C SER A 196 -54.74 -57.83 -38.45
N ARG A 197 -54.09 -58.74 -37.70
CA ARG A 197 -54.53 -60.13 -37.52
C ARG A 197 -55.81 -60.20 -36.69
N ALA A 198 -55.93 -59.37 -35.65
CA ALA A 198 -57.12 -59.29 -34.80
C ALA A 198 -58.36 -58.74 -35.53
N ILE A 199 -58.16 -57.81 -36.48
CA ILE A 199 -59.24 -57.20 -37.28
C ILE A 199 -59.68 -58.11 -38.45
N ARG A 200 -58.80 -59.02 -38.92
CA ARG A 200 -59.11 -59.89 -40.06
C ARG A 200 -60.37 -60.70 -39.75
N PRO A 201 -61.44 -60.58 -40.56
CA PRO A 201 -62.73 -61.17 -40.24
C PRO A 201 -62.57 -62.69 -40.14
N THR A 202 -62.94 -63.22 -39.00
CA THR A 202 -63.11 -64.65 -38.78
C THR A 202 -64.35 -65.10 -39.56
N THR A 203 -64.26 -65.13 -40.89
CA THR A 203 -65.26 -65.73 -41.78
C THR A 203 -65.66 -67.16 -41.35
N PRO A 204 -64.79 -67.96 -40.68
CA PRO A 204 -65.21 -69.19 -40.04
C PRO A 204 -66.16 -68.97 -38.85
N ARG A 205 -65.92 -68.00 -37.96
CA ARG A 205 -66.77 -67.76 -36.78
C ARG A 205 -68.18 -67.32 -37.15
N ASP A 206 -68.34 -66.33 -38.02
CA ASP A 206 -69.69 -65.81 -38.32
C ASP A 206 -70.54 -66.86 -39.05
N ARG A 207 -69.91 -67.66 -39.94
CA ARG A 207 -70.54 -68.83 -40.55
C ARG A 207 -70.84 -69.95 -39.55
N ILE A 208 -69.88 -70.31 -38.69
CA ILE A 208 -70.03 -71.40 -37.71
C ILE A 208 -71.02 -70.99 -36.61
N ALA A 209 -71.06 -69.72 -36.20
CA ALA A 209 -72.03 -69.19 -35.26
C ALA A 209 -73.44 -69.15 -35.86
N GLY A 210 -73.57 -68.82 -37.15
CA GLY A 210 -74.83 -68.94 -37.89
C GLY A 210 -75.34 -70.38 -37.96
N LEU A 211 -74.45 -71.36 -38.13
CA LEU A 211 -74.77 -72.79 -38.13
C LEU A 211 -75.07 -73.34 -36.72
N ALA A 212 -74.34 -72.90 -35.69
CA ALA A 212 -74.55 -73.32 -34.30
C ALA A 212 -75.90 -72.84 -33.72
N ARG A 213 -76.45 -71.72 -34.22
CA ARG A 213 -77.81 -71.26 -33.88
C ARG A 213 -78.91 -72.22 -34.36
N ARG A 214 -78.63 -73.06 -35.38
CA ARG A 214 -79.58 -74.08 -35.87
C ARG A 214 -79.54 -75.38 -35.06
N ASP A 215 -78.39 -75.77 -34.49
CA ASP A 215 -78.20 -77.06 -33.81
C ASP A 215 -78.04 -76.99 -32.27
N PHE A 216 -78.31 -75.83 -31.64
CA PHE A 216 -78.41 -75.62 -30.18
C PHE A 216 -77.22 -76.08 -29.29
N ARG A 217 -76.08 -76.50 -29.88
CA ARG A 217 -74.81 -76.73 -29.18
C ARG A 217 -73.73 -75.77 -29.68
N PRO A 218 -73.01 -75.09 -28.78
CA PRO A 218 -71.77 -74.42 -29.14
C PRO A 218 -70.82 -75.46 -29.78
N SER A 219 -70.49 -75.28 -31.05
CA SER A 219 -69.50 -76.13 -31.71
C SER A 219 -68.13 -75.93 -31.03
N PRO A 220 -67.33 -77.00 -30.79
CA PRO A 220 -65.97 -76.87 -30.26
C PRO A 220 -65.11 -75.86 -31.05
N ALA A 221 -65.37 -75.68 -32.36
CA ALA A 221 -64.71 -74.69 -33.19
C ALA A 221 -64.97 -73.23 -32.77
N VAL A 222 -66.15 -72.92 -32.19
CA VAL A 222 -66.45 -71.57 -31.66
C VAL A 222 -65.67 -71.29 -30.39
N GLN A 223 -65.53 -72.30 -29.52
CA GLN A 223 -64.74 -72.16 -28.28
C GLN A 223 -63.25 -72.01 -28.58
N GLU A 224 -62.73 -72.76 -29.54
CA GLU A 224 -61.33 -72.64 -30.00
C GLU A 224 -61.05 -71.24 -30.56
N ALA A 225 -61.92 -70.72 -31.42
CA ALA A 225 -61.79 -69.35 -31.92
C ALA A 225 -61.81 -68.30 -30.80
N GLU A 226 -62.63 -68.47 -29.75
CA GLU A 226 -62.64 -67.56 -28.58
C GLU A 226 -61.35 -67.59 -27.79
N ARG A 227 -60.77 -68.77 -27.59
CA ARG A 227 -59.45 -68.91 -26.97
C ARG A 227 -58.37 -68.22 -27.80
N ASP A 228 -58.38 -68.38 -29.12
CA ASP A 228 -57.41 -67.73 -30.01
C ASP A 228 -57.52 -66.21 -29.97
N ARG A 229 -58.74 -65.66 -29.90
CA ARG A 229 -58.95 -64.21 -29.78
C ARG A 229 -58.40 -63.67 -28.47
N LEU A 230 -58.71 -64.34 -27.35
CA LEU A 230 -58.19 -63.95 -26.04
C LEU A 230 -56.66 -64.06 -25.99
N ARG A 231 -56.08 -65.05 -26.66
CA ARG A 231 -54.63 -65.19 -26.80
C ARG A 231 -54.01 -64.03 -27.58
N ILE A 232 -54.54 -63.70 -28.77
CA ILE A 232 -54.08 -62.55 -29.57
C ILE A 232 -54.21 -61.24 -28.77
N ALA A 233 -55.29 -61.07 -28.01
CA ALA A 233 -55.48 -59.88 -27.16
C ALA A 233 -54.44 -59.81 -26.03
N ALA A 234 -54.12 -60.93 -25.38
CA ALA A 234 -53.09 -60.99 -24.35
C ALA A 234 -51.68 -60.71 -24.91
N ASP A 235 -51.37 -61.28 -26.08
CA ASP A 235 -50.09 -61.06 -26.78
C ASP A 235 -49.94 -59.58 -27.18
N LEU A 236 -51.00 -58.97 -27.72
CA LEU A 236 -51.04 -57.54 -28.05
C LEU A 236 -50.80 -56.66 -26.83
N GLN A 237 -51.48 -56.96 -25.71
CA GLN A 237 -51.29 -56.23 -24.46
C GLN A 237 -49.86 -56.38 -23.92
N SER A 238 -49.22 -57.54 -24.13
CA SER A 238 -47.83 -57.74 -23.73
C SER A 238 -46.87 -56.88 -24.55
N LEU A 239 -47.03 -56.87 -25.89
CA LEU A 239 -46.23 -56.03 -26.78
C LEU A 239 -46.42 -54.54 -26.51
N GLU A 240 -47.65 -54.11 -26.20
CA GLU A 240 -47.94 -52.72 -25.83
C GLU A 240 -47.21 -52.31 -24.53
N ARG A 241 -47.15 -53.20 -23.54
CA ARG A 241 -46.36 -52.96 -22.31
C ARG A 241 -44.86 -52.87 -22.61
N GLU A 242 -44.34 -53.76 -23.45
CA GLU A 242 -42.94 -53.76 -23.85
C GLU A 242 -42.56 -52.48 -24.62
N ARG A 243 -43.44 -51.98 -25.50
CA ARG A 243 -43.27 -50.70 -26.17
C ARG A 243 -43.22 -49.53 -25.19
N LEU A 244 -44.09 -49.51 -24.19
CA LEU A 244 -44.09 -48.46 -23.16
C LEU A 244 -42.83 -48.50 -22.30
N GLU A 245 -42.31 -49.69 -22.00
CA GLU A 245 -41.05 -49.86 -21.27
C GLU A 245 -39.88 -49.32 -22.10
N ASN A 246 -39.77 -49.71 -23.38
CA ASN A 246 -38.76 -49.19 -24.29
C ASN A 246 -38.87 -47.66 -24.48
N GLU A 247 -40.08 -47.12 -24.56
CA GLU A 247 -40.31 -45.67 -24.64
C GLU A 247 -39.84 -44.94 -23.38
N ARG A 248 -40.11 -45.50 -22.19
CA ARG A 248 -39.60 -44.96 -20.92
C ARG A 248 -38.07 -45.00 -20.88
N GLU A 249 -37.46 -46.08 -21.33
CA GLU A 249 -36.00 -46.19 -21.42
C GLU A 249 -35.40 -45.18 -22.40
N ARG A 250 -36.03 -44.98 -23.56
CA ARG A 250 -35.63 -43.96 -24.54
C ARG A 250 -35.70 -42.56 -23.92
N LEU A 251 -36.81 -42.22 -23.27
CA LEU A 251 -37.00 -40.90 -22.65
C LEU A 251 -35.99 -40.65 -21.52
N THR A 252 -35.64 -41.66 -20.73
CA THR A 252 -34.61 -41.51 -19.70
C THR A 252 -33.21 -41.33 -20.31
N ALA A 253 -32.87 -42.08 -21.36
CA ALA A 253 -31.61 -41.89 -22.09
C ALA A 253 -31.51 -40.51 -22.78
N GLU A 254 -32.61 -40.04 -23.38
CA GLU A 254 -32.68 -38.70 -23.98
C GLU A 254 -32.57 -37.58 -22.93
N ALA A 255 -33.20 -37.74 -21.77
CA ALA A 255 -33.06 -36.81 -20.66
C ALA A 255 -31.60 -36.75 -20.18
N GLN A 256 -30.96 -37.90 -19.99
CA GLN A 256 -29.54 -37.98 -19.64
C GLN A 256 -28.64 -37.30 -20.68
N ALA A 257 -28.94 -37.45 -21.97
CA ALA A 257 -28.20 -36.79 -23.04
C ALA A 257 -28.36 -35.26 -23.02
N ARG A 258 -29.54 -34.74 -22.63
CA ARG A 258 -29.77 -33.29 -22.45
C ARG A 258 -29.09 -32.74 -21.21
N GLU A 259 -28.99 -33.52 -20.14
CA GLU A 259 -28.36 -33.13 -18.88
C GLU A 259 -26.83 -33.22 -18.91
N ALA A 260 -26.26 -34.18 -19.68
CA ALA A 260 -24.83 -34.41 -19.80
C ALA A 260 -23.98 -33.14 -20.06
N PRO A 261 -24.30 -32.28 -21.05
CA PRO A 261 -23.51 -31.07 -21.30
C PRO A 261 -23.59 -30.06 -20.14
N LEU A 262 -24.76 -29.93 -19.50
CA LEU A 262 -24.93 -29.04 -18.34
C LEU A 262 -24.11 -29.52 -17.15
N ALA A 263 -24.09 -30.83 -16.90
CA ALA A 263 -23.29 -31.44 -15.85
C ALA A 263 -21.77 -31.27 -16.12
N ARG A 264 -21.35 -31.45 -17.38
CA ARG A 264 -19.98 -31.20 -17.83
C ARG A 264 -19.57 -29.75 -17.57
N ASP A 265 -20.35 -28.79 -18.04
CA ASP A 265 -20.03 -27.37 -17.91
C ASP A 265 -19.98 -26.93 -16.44
N ALA A 266 -20.88 -27.45 -15.61
CA ALA A 266 -20.84 -27.22 -14.16
C ALA A 266 -19.53 -27.74 -13.53
N LYS A 267 -19.09 -28.94 -13.91
CA LYS A 267 -17.86 -29.53 -13.35
C LYS A 267 -16.60 -28.84 -13.86
N LEU A 268 -16.53 -28.52 -15.14
CA LEU A 268 -15.43 -27.75 -15.71
C LEU A 268 -15.37 -26.35 -15.10
N GLY A 269 -16.51 -25.70 -14.88
CA GLY A 269 -16.59 -24.41 -14.20
C GLY A 269 -16.09 -24.44 -12.75
N GLU A 270 -16.31 -25.55 -12.03
CA GLU A 270 -15.70 -25.77 -10.71
C GLU A 270 -14.17 -25.84 -10.79
N ILE A 271 -13.63 -26.63 -11.71
CA ILE A 271 -12.17 -26.77 -11.89
C ILE A 271 -11.54 -25.44 -12.31
N VAL A 272 -12.17 -24.70 -13.23
CA VAL A 272 -11.70 -23.37 -13.66
C VAL A 272 -11.64 -22.41 -12.47
N ARG A 273 -12.67 -22.37 -11.62
CA ARG A 273 -12.66 -21.53 -10.41
C ARG A 273 -11.53 -21.92 -9.44
N GLN A 274 -11.27 -23.21 -9.25
CA GLN A 274 -10.15 -23.68 -8.43
C GLN A 274 -8.79 -23.30 -9.02
N VAL A 275 -8.61 -23.42 -10.34
CA VAL A 275 -7.39 -22.98 -11.02
C VAL A 275 -7.21 -21.47 -10.89
N SER A 276 -8.27 -20.68 -11.02
CA SER A 276 -8.23 -19.23 -10.82
C SER A 276 -7.84 -18.88 -9.38
N ALA A 277 -8.42 -19.55 -8.37
CA ALA A 277 -8.04 -19.34 -6.97
C ALA A 277 -6.56 -19.65 -6.71
N LEU A 278 -6.06 -20.80 -7.21
CA LEU A 278 -4.64 -21.16 -7.10
C LEU A 278 -3.73 -20.17 -7.85
N SER A 279 -4.18 -19.63 -8.98
CA SER A 279 -3.41 -18.63 -9.72
C SER A 279 -3.30 -17.31 -8.97
N GLN A 280 -4.34 -16.91 -8.24
CA GLN A 280 -4.30 -15.75 -7.36
C GLN A 280 -3.37 -16.00 -6.17
N GLU A 281 -3.46 -17.16 -5.51
CA GLU A 281 -2.54 -17.52 -4.41
C GLU A 281 -1.08 -17.51 -4.85
N LEU A 282 -0.80 -17.99 -6.07
CA LEU A 282 0.53 -17.99 -6.65
C LEU A 282 1.01 -16.56 -6.96
N ALA A 283 0.15 -15.72 -7.56
CA ALA A 283 0.46 -14.32 -7.80
C ALA A 283 0.67 -13.51 -6.51
N GLU A 284 -0.08 -13.81 -5.44
CA GLU A 284 0.12 -13.22 -4.11
C GLU A 284 1.44 -13.70 -3.48
N ALA A 285 1.77 -14.98 -3.62
CA ALA A 285 3.03 -15.55 -3.15
C ALA A 285 4.24 -14.94 -3.87
N GLU A 286 4.13 -14.68 -5.18
CA GLU A 286 5.15 -13.99 -6.00
C GLU A 286 5.20 -12.49 -5.72
N GLY A 287 4.06 -11.81 -5.60
CA GLY A 287 3.99 -10.38 -5.28
C GLY A 287 4.57 -10.04 -3.91
N ARG A 288 4.46 -10.94 -2.93
CA ARG A 288 5.15 -10.80 -1.63
C ARG A 288 6.68 -10.84 -1.76
N ARG A 289 7.23 -11.33 -2.87
CA ARG A 289 8.68 -11.42 -3.15
C ARG A 289 9.27 -10.08 -3.63
N GLU A 290 8.48 -9.23 -4.29
CA GLU A 290 8.93 -7.94 -4.85
C GLU A 290 8.23 -6.76 -4.16
N ALA A 291 8.85 -6.21 -3.11
CA ALA A 291 8.35 -4.99 -2.47
C ALA A 291 9.04 -3.75 -3.07
N VAL A 292 8.33 -3.02 -3.95
CA VAL A 292 8.79 -1.74 -4.48
C VAL A 292 8.54 -0.63 -3.46
N ILE A 293 9.60 0.02 -2.96
CA ILE A 293 9.45 1.21 -2.12
C ILE A 293 9.37 2.45 -3.00
N THR A 294 8.21 3.09 -2.98
CA THR A 294 7.97 4.40 -3.61
C THR A 294 8.02 5.53 -2.60
N ARG A 295 8.47 6.71 -3.02
CA ARG A 295 8.53 7.90 -2.16
C ARG A 295 7.14 8.49 -1.91
N ARG A 296 6.73 8.64 -0.64
CA ARG A 296 5.37 9.11 -0.25
C ARG A 296 5.15 10.63 -0.43
N ARG A 297 6.21 11.45 -0.48
CA ARG A 297 6.11 12.92 -0.61
C ARG A 297 7.30 13.54 -1.36
N THR A 298 7.03 14.53 -2.22
CA THR A 298 8.03 15.36 -2.92
C THR A 298 8.81 16.20 -1.91
N ALA A 299 10.14 16.10 -1.91
CA ALA A 299 11.03 17.07 -1.26
C ALA A 299 12.43 16.95 -1.87
N TRP A 300 13.12 18.07 -1.89
CA TRP A 300 14.47 18.26 -2.44
C TRP A 300 15.51 17.55 -1.57
#